data_AF-A0A376F9R2-F1
#
_entry.id   AF-A0A376F9R2-F1
#
_cell.length_a   1.000
_cell.length_b   1.000
_cell.length_c   1.000
_cell.angle_alpha   90.00
_cell.angle_beta   90.00
_cell.angle_gamma   90.00
#
_symmetry.space_group_name_H-M   'P 1'
#
loop_
_entity.id
_entity.type
_entity.pdbx_description
1 polymer ?
#
loop_
_entity_poly.entity_id
_entity_poly.type
_entity_poly.pdbx_seq_one_letter_code
_entity_poly.pdbx_strand_id
1 'polypeptide(L)'
;MAALSFGHLPAIFVPSGPMASGLPNKEKVRIRQLYAEGKADRQALLEAEAASYHAPGTCTFYGTANTNQMVVEFMGMQLPGSSFIQPDAPLRKALTEAAARQVTRLTGNGNEWMPMGKMVDEKSHC
;
A
#
# COMPACT_ATOMS: atom_id res chain seq x y z
N MET A 1 8.91 11.79 -2.89
CA MET A 1 10.07 12.69 -2.98
C MET A 1 10.67 12.70 -4.39
N ALA A 2 11.30 11.62 -4.88
CA ALA A 2 12.01 11.62 -6.17
C ALA A 2 11.21 12.10 -7.39
N ALA A 3 9.95 11.67 -7.53
CA ALA A 3 9.14 12.05 -8.69
C ALA A 3 8.68 13.53 -8.68
N LEU A 4 8.52 14.14 -7.49
CA LEU A 4 8.19 15.58 -7.37
C LEU A 4 9.37 16.49 -7.76
N SER A 5 10.62 16.02 -7.60
CA SER A 5 11.80 16.72 -8.13
C SER A 5 11.73 16.87 -9.66
N PHE A 6 10.95 16.02 -10.34
CA PHE A 6 10.64 16.08 -11.75
C PHE A 6 9.15 16.35 -11.98
N GLY A 7 8.56 17.28 -11.22
CA GLY A 7 7.11 17.54 -11.23
C GLY A 7 6.53 17.96 -12.59
N HIS A 8 7.35 18.26 -13.60
CA HIS A 8 6.93 18.50 -14.99
C HIS A 8 6.70 17.21 -15.79
N LEU A 9 7.07 16.06 -15.26
CA LEU A 9 6.84 14.75 -15.86
C LEU A 9 5.58 14.10 -15.27
N PRO A 10 4.78 13.39 -16.08
CA PRO A 10 3.74 12.52 -15.58
C PRO A 10 4.34 11.34 -14.81
N ALA A 11 3.73 10.99 -13.68
CA ALA A 11 4.04 9.75 -12.98
C ALA A 11 2.80 9.21 -12.27
N ILE A 12 2.81 7.91 -11.99
CA ILE A 12 1.78 7.22 -11.22
C ILE A 12 2.47 6.28 -10.24
N PHE A 13 1.96 6.22 -9.02
CA PHE A 13 2.40 5.28 -8.00
C PHE A 13 1.67 3.94 -8.17
N VAL A 14 2.41 2.85 -8.08
CA VAL A 14 1.86 1.49 -8.13
C VAL A 14 2.14 0.83 -6.79
N PRO A 15 1.13 0.65 -5.92
CA PRO A 15 1.32 -0.01 -4.64
C PRO A 15 1.56 -1.51 -4.83
N SER A 16 2.39 -2.10 -3.95
CA SER A 16 2.47 -3.57 -3.81
C SER A 16 1.20 -4.15 -3.21
N GLY A 17 0.65 -3.46 -2.20
CA GLY A 17 -0.53 -3.86 -1.44
C GLY A 17 -0.23 -4.67 -0.17
N PRO A 18 -1.25 -4.88 0.68
CA PRO A 18 -1.09 -5.57 1.96
C PRO A 18 -0.94 -7.08 1.77
N MET A 19 -0.28 -7.72 2.74
CA MET A 19 -0.33 -9.17 2.90
C MET A 19 -1.79 -9.64 3.03
N ALA A 20 -2.04 -10.92 2.72
CA ALA A 20 -3.29 -11.57 3.05
C ALA A 20 -3.56 -11.55 4.57
N SER A 21 -4.83 -11.69 4.96
CA SER A 21 -5.20 -11.75 6.38
C SER A 21 -4.67 -13.05 7.00
N GLY A 22 -3.86 -12.91 8.05
CA GLY A 22 -3.34 -14.02 8.85
C GLY A 22 -3.90 -14.01 10.26
N LEU A 23 -3.04 -14.17 11.26
CA LEU A 23 -3.42 -14.11 12.67
C LEU A 23 -4.05 -12.75 13.02
N PRO A 24 -5.27 -12.70 13.60
CA PRO A 24 -5.88 -11.44 14.01
C PRO A 24 -5.04 -10.69 15.05
N ASN A 25 -5.00 -9.36 14.96
CA ASN A 25 -4.21 -8.52 15.89
C ASN A 25 -4.57 -8.73 17.36
N LYS A 26 -5.85 -8.98 17.69
CA LYS A 26 -6.28 -9.28 19.07
C LYS A 26 -5.58 -10.52 19.62
N GLU A 27 -5.45 -11.54 18.79
CA GLU A 27 -4.82 -12.81 19.16
C GLU A 27 -3.31 -12.65 19.33
N LYS A 28 -2.68 -11.87 18.45
CA LYS A 28 -1.27 -11.49 18.58
C LYS A 28 -0.97 -10.75 19.89
N VAL A 29 -1.84 -9.81 20.28
CA VAL A 29 -1.71 -9.08 21.55
C VAL A 29 -1.92 -10.02 22.74
N ARG A 30 -2.93 -10.91 22.68
CA ARG A 30 -3.22 -11.90 23.72
C ARG A 30 -2.01 -12.80 23.99
N ILE A 31 -1.41 -13.37 22.95
CA ILE A 31 -0.25 -14.27 23.10
C ILE A 31 0.96 -13.52 23.67
N ARG A 32 1.19 -12.27 23.26
CA ARG A 32 2.26 -11.42 23.82
C ARG A 32 2.06 -11.09 25.30
N GLN A 33 0.81 -10.84 25.71
CA GLN A 33 0.47 -10.64 27.11
C GLN A 33 0.70 -11.91 27.93
N LEU A 34 0.24 -13.07 27.43
CA LEU A 34 0.46 -14.35 28.10
C LEU A 34 1.95 -14.69 28.23
N TYR A 35 2.76 -14.40 27.21
CA TYR A 35 4.21 -14.59 27.30
C TYR A 35 4.85 -13.67 28.35
N ALA A 36 4.44 -12.39 28.41
CA ALA A 36 4.91 -11.44 29.41
C ALA A 36 4.49 -11.83 30.85
N GLU A 37 3.34 -12.48 30.99
CA GLU A 37 2.84 -13.04 32.26
C GLU A 37 3.49 -14.41 32.63
N GLY A 38 4.36 -14.96 31.77
CA GLY A 38 4.97 -16.29 31.96
C GLY A 38 4.00 -17.46 31.73
N LYS A 39 2.83 -17.20 31.13
CA LYS A 39 1.76 -18.17 30.85
C LYS A 39 1.80 -18.76 29.44
N ALA A 40 2.69 -18.25 28.58
CA ALA A 40 2.98 -18.82 27.28
C ALA A 40 4.49 -18.98 27.13
N ASP A 41 4.91 -20.02 26.39
CA ASP A 41 6.31 -20.30 26.15
C ASP A 41 6.84 -19.58 24.90
N ARG A 42 8.15 -19.66 24.70
CA ARG A 42 8.81 -19.03 23.55
C ARG A 42 8.34 -19.63 22.22
N GLN A 43 7.94 -20.89 22.22
CA GLN A 43 7.46 -21.58 21.02
C GLN A 43 6.13 -20.98 20.56
N ALA A 44 5.17 -20.81 21.47
CA ALA A 44 3.89 -20.16 21.18
C ALA A 44 4.06 -18.72 20.67
N LEU A 45 5.03 -17.96 21.22
CA LEU A 45 5.34 -16.62 20.73
C LEU A 45 5.86 -16.64 19.28
N LEU A 46 6.77 -17.57 18.96
CA LEU A 46 7.34 -17.70 17.62
C LEU A 46 6.28 -18.12 16.59
N GLU A 47 5.41 -19.05 16.95
CA GLU A 47 4.30 -19.48 16.08
C GLU A 47 3.35 -18.32 15.78
N ALA A 48 3.02 -17.50 16.79
CA ALA A 48 2.20 -16.31 16.60
C ALA A 48 2.86 -15.26 15.69
N GLU A 49 4.18 -15.11 15.79
CA GLU A 49 4.94 -14.19 14.92
C GLU A 49 5.06 -14.71 13.49
N ALA A 50 5.34 -16.00 13.29
CA ALA A 50 5.36 -16.63 11.97
C ALA A 50 4.00 -16.51 11.27
N ALA A 51 2.90 -16.76 11.99
CA ALA A 51 1.55 -16.59 11.47
C ALA A 51 1.19 -15.12 11.16
N SER A 52 1.86 -14.17 11.81
CA SER A 52 1.66 -12.74 11.55
C SER A 52 2.33 -12.26 10.25
N TYR A 53 3.45 -12.88 9.85
CA TYR A 53 4.26 -12.51 8.69
C TYR A 53 4.35 -13.67 7.70
N HIS A 54 3.19 -14.07 7.16
CA HIS A 54 3.01 -15.34 6.45
C HIS A 54 2.98 -15.23 4.92
N ALA A 55 3.00 -14.01 4.36
CA ALA A 55 2.87 -13.78 2.92
C ALA A 55 3.63 -12.51 2.47
N PRO A 56 3.90 -12.33 1.17
CA PRO A 56 4.42 -11.06 0.63
C PRO A 56 3.38 -9.93 0.77
N GLY A 57 3.87 -8.70 0.99
CA GLY A 57 3.05 -7.50 1.04
C GLY A 57 3.37 -6.59 2.23
N THR A 58 2.66 -5.47 2.34
CA THR A 58 2.75 -4.57 3.50
C THR A 58 1.99 -5.13 4.70
N CYS A 59 2.16 -4.52 5.87
CA CYS A 59 1.41 -4.86 7.08
C CYS A 59 -0.10 -4.98 6.81
N THR A 60 -0.80 -5.88 7.50
CA THR A 60 -2.26 -6.10 7.34
C THR A 60 -3.13 -5.05 8.04
N PHE A 61 -2.53 -4.15 8.82
CA PHE A 61 -3.20 -3.10 9.58
C PHE A 61 -2.89 -1.70 9.03
N TYR A 62 -3.63 -0.69 9.46
CA TYR A 62 -3.43 0.73 9.10
C TYR A 62 -2.18 1.33 9.79
N GLY A 63 -1.01 0.75 9.51
CA GLY A 63 0.29 1.34 9.83
C GLY A 63 0.77 2.27 8.70
N THR A 64 1.96 2.82 8.85
CA THR A 64 2.56 3.80 7.92
C THR A 64 2.43 3.42 6.45
N ALA A 65 2.70 2.16 6.10
CA ALA A 65 2.65 1.71 4.72
C ALA A 65 1.23 1.77 4.12
N ASN A 66 0.20 1.36 4.85
CA ASN A 66 -1.17 1.35 4.33
C ASN A 66 -1.81 2.74 4.41
N THR A 67 -1.49 3.52 5.44
CA THR A 67 -1.94 4.92 5.54
C THR A 67 -1.33 5.77 4.43
N ASN A 68 -0.04 5.62 4.13
CA ASN A 68 0.59 6.34 3.02
C ASN A 68 0.02 5.91 1.67
N GLN A 69 -0.29 4.62 1.47
CA GLN A 69 -1.00 4.18 0.27
C GLN A 69 -2.34 4.91 0.11
N MET A 70 -3.15 5.00 1.18
CA MET A 70 -4.40 5.76 1.14
C MET A 70 -4.18 7.23 0.78
N VAL A 71 -3.22 7.91 1.42
CA VAL A 71 -2.90 9.31 1.13
C VAL A 71 -2.55 9.49 -0.34
N VAL A 72 -1.70 8.62 -0.89
CA VAL A 72 -1.32 8.65 -2.31
C VAL A 72 -2.53 8.38 -3.22
N GLU A 73 -3.52 7.58 -2.79
CA GLU A 73 -4.80 7.43 -3.51
C GLU A 73 -5.59 8.71 -3.55
N PHE A 74 -5.78 9.34 -2.39
CA PHE A 74 -6.58 10.55 -2.26
C PHE A 74 -5.96 11.73 -3.00
N MET A 75 -4.63 11.81 -3.04
CA MET A 75 -3.90 12.79 -3.86
C MET A 75 -4.02 12.53 -5.38
N GLY A 76 -4.73 11.50 -5.82
CA GLY A 76 -4.91 11.16 -7.23
C GLY A 76 -3.67 10.56 -7.90
N MET A 77 -2.66 10.19 -7.11
CA MET A 77 -1.36 9.75 -7.61
C MET A 77 -1.27 8.25 -7.89
N GLN A 78 -2.34 7.49 -7.67
CA GLN A 78 -2.46 6.08 -8.04
C GLN A 78 -3.89 5.80 -8.52
N LEU A 79 -4.11 4.61 -9.09
CA LEU A 79 -5.46 4.24 -9.52
C LEU A 79 -6.42 4.09 -8.33
N PRO A 80 -7.69 4.51 -8.47
CA PRO A 80 -8.71 4.28 -7.45
C PRO A 80 -8.89 2.79 -7.16
N GLY A 81 -9.03 2.46 -5.88
CA GLY A 81 -9.18 1.10 -5.38
C GLY A 81 -7.90 0.28 -5.35
N SER A 82 -6.72 0.87 -5.61
CA SER A 82 -5.47 0.11 -5.74
C SER A 82 -4.72 -0.11 -4.42
N SER A 83 -4.98 0.66 -3.35
CA SER A 83 -4.24 0.56 -2.08
C SER A 83 -4.33 -0.81 -1.40
N PHE A 84 -5.49 -1.46 -1.45
CA PHE A 84 -5.78 -2.63 -0.61
C PHE A 84 -5.85 -3.96 -1.37
N ILE A 85 -5.40 -3.98 -2.63
CA ILE A 85 -5.34 -5.22 -3.41
C ILE A 85 -4.07 -5.98 -3.04
N GLN A 86 -4.19 -7.26 -2.67
CA GLN A 86 -3.04 -8.08 -2.29
C GLN A 86 -2.10 -8.30 -3.48
N PRO A 87 -0.78 -8.47 -3.26
CA PRO A 87 0.21 -8.65 -4.34
C PRO A 87 -0.15 -9.78 -5.32
N ASP A 88 -0.63 -10.90 -4.82
CA ASP A 88 -0.89 -12.11 -5.61
C ASP A 88 -2.29 -12.15 -6.24
N ALA A 89 -3.13 -11.14 -5.97
CA ALA A 89 -4.46 -11.08 -6.55
C ALA A 89 -4.39 -10.83 -8.07
N PRO A 90 -5.16 -11.55 -8.92
CA PRO A 90 -5.20 -11.29 -10.35
C PRO A 90 -5.52 -9.82 -10.70
N LEU A 91 -6.32 -9.16 -9.86
CA LEU A 91 -6.65 -7.75 -9.99
C LEU A 91 -5.43 -6.83 -9.85
N ARG A 92 -4.40 -7.20 -9.08
CA ARG A 92 -3.16 -6.41 -8.95
C ARG A 92 -2.48 -6.26 -10.31
N LYS A 93 -2.35 -7.36 -11.06
CA LYS A 93 -1.78 -7.33 -12.40
C LYS A 93 -2.57 -6.41 -13.34
N ALA A 94 -3.90 -6.53 -13.34
CA ALA A 94 -4.76 -5.69 -14.16
C ALA A 94 -4.63 -4.19 -13.80
N LEU A 95 -4.52 -3.87 -12.51
CA LEU A 95 -4.29 -2.50 -12.04
C LEU A 95 -2.91 -1.97 -12.44
N THR A 96 -1.86 -2.78 -12.37
CA THR A 96 -0.52 -2.40 -12.83
C THR A 96 -0.51 -2.11 -14.34
N GLU A 97 -1.15 -2.95 -15.15
CA GLU A 97 -1.30 -2.71 -16.59
C GLU A 97 -2.12 -1.45 -16.88
N ALA A 98 -3.19 -1.22 -16.13
CA ALA A 98 -4.01 -0.02 -16.25
C ALA A 98 -3.22 1.24 -15.86
N ALA A 99 -2.36 1.17 -14.84
CA ALA A 99 -1.51 2.28 -14.41
C ALA A 99 -0.47 2.62 -15.49
N ALA A 100 0.13 1.62 -16.11
CA ALA A 100 1.06 1.80 -17.23
C ALA A 100 0.37 2.49 -18.43
N ARG A 101 -0.87 2.09 -18.77
CA ARG A 101 -1.65 2.79 -19.80
C ARG A 101 -2.01 4.21 -19.38
N GLN A 102 -2.37 4.40 -18.10
CA GLN A 102 -2.76 5.71 -17.59
C GLN A 102 -1.62 6.71 -17.67
N VAL A 103 -0.41 6.36 -17.22
CA VAL A 103 0.73 7.30 -17.26
C VAL A 103 1.06 7.75 -18.69
N THR A 104 0.89 6.87 -19.70
CA THR A 104 1.08 7.26 -21.11
C THR A 104 0.03 8.27 -21.59
N ARG A 105 -1.22 8.16 -21.13
CA ARG A 105 -2.29 9.11 -21.46
C ARG A 105 -2.07 10.50 -20.87
N LEU A 106 -1.37 10.59 -19.73
CA LEU A 106 -1.05 11.84 -19.05
C LEU A 106 0.12 12.61 -19.70
N THR A 107 0.81 11.98 -20.67
CA THR A 107 1.89 12.65 -21.43
C THR A 107 1.34 13.65 -22.44
N GLY A 108 2.20 14.54 -22.94
CA GLY A 108 1.81 15.53 -23.95
C GLY A 108 1.40 14.94 -25.31
N ASN A 109 1.70 13.66 -25.54
CA ASN A 109 1.23 12.91 -26.73
C ASN A 109 -0.16 12.29 -26.52
N GLY A 110 -0.70 12.35 -25.30
CA GLY A 110 -2.03 11.89 -24.95
C GLY A 110 -3.10 12.97 -25.09
N ASN A 111 -4.29 12.68 -24.57
CA ASN A 111 -5.45 13.59 -24.68
C ASN A 111 -5.35 14.80 -23.73
N GLU A 112 -4.63 14.66 -22.62
CA GLU A 112 -4.52 15.70 -21.59
C GLU A 112 -3.17 15.61 -20.90
N TRP A 113 -2.35 16.65 -21.04
CA TRP A 113 -1.06 16.70 -20.37
C TRP A 113 -1.25 17.03 -18.88
N MET A 114 -0.98 16.02 -18.04
CA MET A 114 -1.16 16.10 -16.60
C MET A 114 0.11 15.65 -15.88
N PRO A 115 1.07 16.57 -15.65
CA PRO A 115 2.29 16.28 -14.93
C PRO A 115 2.04 16.25 -13.42
N MET A 116 2.93 15.61 -12.66
CA MET A 116 2.77 15.45 -11.20
C MET A 116 2.58 16.77 -10.44
N GLY A 117 3.28 17.84 -10.86
CA GLY A 117 3.18 19.15 -10.22
C GLY A 117 1.84 19.85 -10.42
N LYS A 118 0.98 19.37 -11.33
CA LYS A 118 -0.41 19.82 -11.46
C LYS A 118 -1.39 18.93 -10.69
N MET A 119 -1.04 17.67 -10.43
CA MET A 119 -1.84 16.76 -9.62
C MET A 119 -1.71 17.08 -8.12
N VAL A 120 -0.53 17.54 -7.69
CA VAL A 120 -0.25 17.84 -6.29
C VAL A 120 -0.37 19.35 -6.06
N ASP A 121 -1.56 19.78 -5.64
CA ASP A 121 -1.88 21.16 -5.26
C ASP A 121 -2.38 21.25 -3.80
N GLU A 122 -2.74 22.44 -3.32
CA GLU A 122 -3.28 22.63 -1.97
C GLU A 122 -4.59 21.87 -1.72
N LYS A 123 -5.38 21.62 -2.77
CA LYS A 123 -6.66 20.89 -2.67
C LYS A 123 -6.43 19.40 -2.47
N SER A 124 -5.36 18.86 -3.06
CA SER A 124 -4.96 17.46 -2.91
C SER A 124 -4.47 17.10 -1.50
N HIS A 125 -4.22 18.09 -0.65
CA HIS A 125 -3.76 17.92 0.74
C HIS A 125 -4.86 18.13 1.80
N CYS A 126 -6.07 18.52 1.40
CA CYS A 126 -7.20 18.79 2.30
C CYS A 126 -8.13 17.57 2.47
#